data_AF-A0A8T0E0E8-F1
#
_entry.id   AF-A0A8T0E0E8-F1
#
_cell.length_a   1.000
_cell.length_b   1.000
_cell.length_c   1.000
_cell.angle_alpha   90.00
_cell.angle_beta   90.00
_cell.angle_gamma   90.00
#
_symmetry.space_group_name_H-M   'P 1'
#
loop_
_entity.id
_entity.type
_entity.pdbx_description
1 polymer ?
#
loop_
_entity_poly.entity_id
_entity_poly.type
_entity_poly.pdbx_seq_one_letter_code
_entity_poly.pdbx_strand_id
1 'polypeptide(L)'
;MFQELLIALNGLPGSIFFDSPDGIKISSCIPNLHPAERQILERLCSLGTKYKSLCEFVKKHKFRTITSENGISGLYLQAFCSGLEVVLGEYQQELVQIEQEILKDAFLPLTHFLKLEKYTLLFQNFQPCAFPAYYRQVFYWMMNGYIEDPYKEFFIQPENSPKPNPPLSIPGSSCEKNSTSITYKVKPELLPSYIPSSLAAKILFVGEYVAVLGTAENSESYSLFLKKEHLFAKKFERLSSKPLFSLLSFETTIDDIRRCAAEVRNRYNMIFRFLLSVRRVQIDLHKCWALQMQIKGAGAESRLMPFWQLRSHMSFLIDNFQYYILVDVLESCFSSLMDKLETVKDFEEIQQYHNRFLTSVISQCFLELWTVHHSLEEILELCSSFCSLVNRVTVTMNPKDINMFDNIKSNFQRQTSLLFRILSGVRSHQVSPHLAQLLLRIDYNKYLTSCGGQLGGSK
;
A
#
# COMPACT_ATOMS: atom_id res chain seq x y z
N MET A 1 -7.91 -4.59 -58.65
CA MET A 1 -8.84 -4.46 -57.51
C MET A 1 -8.12 -4.48 -56.16
N PHE A 2 -7.34 -5.51 -55.84
CA PHE A 2 -6.66 -5.59 -54.52
C PHE A 2 -5.66 -4.46 -54.24
N GLN A 3 -4.94 -3.98 -55.25
CA GLN A 3 -4.05 -2.83 -55.09
C GLN A 3 -4.81 -1.53 -54.77
N GLU A 4 -5.96 -1.29 -55.41
CA GLU A 4 -6.83 -0.17 -55.04
C GLU A 4 -7.49 -0.35 -53.66
N LEU A 5 -7.77 -1.60 -53.25
CA LEU A 5 -8.27 -1.89 -51.91
C LEU A 5 -7.21 -1.60 -50.83
N LEU A 6 -5.94 -1.93 -51.07
CA LEU A 6 -4.84 -1.58 -50.17
C LEU A 6 -4.67 -0.06 -50.03
N ILE A 7 -4.78 0.68 -51.14
CA ILE A 7 -4.74 2.15 -51.15
C ILE A 7 -5.92 2.72 -50.34
N ALA A 8 -7.12 2.17 -50.53
CA ALA A 8 -8.32 2.54 -49.78
C ALA A 8 -8.20 2.23 -48.28
N LEU A 9 -7.60 1.09 -47.91
CA LEU A 9 -7.33 0.72 -46.51
C LEU A 9 -6.31 1.64 -45.84
N ASN A 10 -5.38 2.20 -46.62
CA ASN A 10 -4.47 3.25 -46.15
C ASN A 10 -5.12 4.65 -46.08
N GLY A 11 -6.42 4.76 -46.34
CA GLY A 11 -7.18 6.01 -46.23
C GLY A 11 -7.04 6.96 -47.42
N LEU A 12 -6.47 6.48 -48.54
CA LEU A 12 -6.34 7.25 -49.77
C LEU A 12 -7.47 6.90 -50.75
N PRO A 13 -8.09 7.91 -51.40
CA PRO A 13 -9.13 7.64 -52.40
C PRO A 13 -8.53 7.04 -53.68
N GLY A 14 -9.28 6.16 -54.31
CA GLY A 14 -8.99 5.55 -55.61
C GLY A 14 -10.14 5.71 -56.60
N SER A 15 -10.03 5.07 -57.76
CA SER A 15 -11.05 5.08 -58.82
C SER A 15 -12.21 4.11 -58.54
N ILE A 16 -11.92 2.97 -57.92
CA ILE A 16 -12.91 1.96 -57.51
C ILE A 16 -13.47 2.28 -56.12
N PHE A 17 -12.65 2.83 -55.23
CA PHE A 17 -13.00 3.19 -53.86
C PHE A 17 -12.90 4.71 -53.70
N PHE A 18 -14.03 5.41 -53.70
CA PHE A 18 -14.05 6.88 -53.66
C PHE A 18 -14.40 7.39 -52.25
N ASP A 19 -13.97 8.62 -51.96
CA ASP A 19 -14.25 9.30 -50.69
C ASP A 19 -15.64 9.96 -50.73
N SER A 20 -16.50 9.60 -49.80
CA SER A 20 -17.83 10.18 -49.58
C SER A 20 -17.83 10.91 -48.22
N PRO A 21 -18.75 11.86 -47.95
CA PRO A 21 -18.90 12.45 -46.62
C PRO A 21 -19.11 11.44 -45.49
N ASP A 22 -19.67 10.25 -45.78
CA ASP A 22 -19.83 9.16 -44.81
C ASP A 22 -18.62 8.20 -44.73
N GLY A 23 -17.54 8.49 -45.47
CA GLY A 23 -16.34 7.65 -45.56
C GLY A 23 -16.07 7.06 -46.94
N ILE A 24 -15.13 6.12 -47.00
CA ILE A 24 -14.72 5.45 -48.24
C ILE A 24 -15.82 4.47 -48.67
N LYS A 25 -16.31 4.60 -49.90
CA LYS A 25 -17.38 3.75 -50.47
C LYS A 25 -16.93 3.08 -51.77
N ILE A 26 -17.56 1.96 -52.09
CA ILE A 26 -17.31 1.18 -53.31
C ILE A 26 -18.11 1.76 -54.47
N SER A 27 -17.48 1.94 -55.62
CA SER A 27 -18.16 2.30 -56.87
C SER A 27 -19.21 1.25 -57.27
N SER A 28 -20.41 1.71 -57.62
CA SER A 28 -21.51 0.85 -58.10
C SER A 28 -21.23 0.17 -59.44
N CYS A 29 -20.13 0.52 -60.11
CA CYS A 29 -19.84 0.17 -61.49
C CYS A 29 -18.95 -1.09 -61.66
N ILE A 30 -18.68 -1.86 -60.59
CA ILE A 30 -17.88 -3.08 -60.69
C ILE A 30 -18.77 -4.23 -61.19
N PRO A 31 -18.55 -4.79 -62.39
CA PRO A 31 -19.33 -5.92 -62.89
C PRO A 31 -18.96 -7.19 -62.13
N ASN A 32 -19.95 -8.06 -61.86
CA ASN A 32 -19.77 -9.45 -61.41
C ASN A 32 -19.25 -9.73 -59.97
N LEU A 33 -19.41 -8.80 -59.02
CA LEU A 33 -19.15 -9.10 -57.59
C LEU A 33 -20.29 -9.88 -56.94
N HIS A 34 -19.98 -10.92 -56.18
CA HIS A 34 -20.99 -11.62 -55.38
C HIS A 34 -21.44 -10.73 -54.20
N PRO A 35 -22.72 -10.76 -53.78
CA PRO A 35 -23.22 -9.95 -52.65
C PRO A 35 -22.41 -10.11 -51.35
N ALA A 36 -21.91 -11.32 -51.09
CA ALA A 36 -21.05 -11.59 -49.93
C ALA A 36 -19.67 -10.90 -50.01
N GLU A 37 -19.07 -10.84 -51.20
CA GLU A 37 -17.79 -10.15 -51.41
C GLU A 37 -17.96 -8.64 -51.24
N ARG A 38 -19.08 -8.11 -51.74
CA ARG A 38 -19.45 -6.71 -51.53
C ARG A 38 -19.57 -6.36 -50.04
N GLN A 39 -20.21 -7.22 -49.25
CA GLN A 39 -20.33 -7.01 -47.81
C GLN A 39 -18.98 -7.01 -47.10
N ILE A 40 -18.05 -7.90 -47.49
CA ILE A 40 -16.68 -7.92 -46.96
C ILE A 40 -15.94 -6.62 -47.31
N LEU A 41 -16.02 -6.19 -48.57
CA LEU A 41 -15.40 -4.95 -49.01
C LEU A 41 -15.96 -3.73 -48.28
N GLU A 42 -17.28 -3.66 -48.03
CA GLU A 42 -17.90 -2.57 -47.26
C GLU A 42 -17.39 -2.53 -45.82
N ARG A 43 -17.24 -3.69 -45.16
CA ARG A 43 -16.64 -3.78 -43.82
C ARG A 43 -15.19 -3.30 -43.83
N LEU A 44 -14.39 -3.70 -44.82
CA LEU A 44 -13.01 -3.25 -44.98
C LEU A 44 -12.90 -1.75 -45.27
N CYS A 45 -13.81 -1.18 -46.08
CA CYS A 45 -13.86 0.26 -46.33
C CYS A 45 -14.22 1.05 -45.06
N SER A 46 -15.11 0.52 -44.22
CA SER A 46 -15.42 1.11 -42.91
C SER A 46 -14.18 1.14 -42.00
N LEU A 47 -13.32 0.12 -42.09
CA LEU A 47 -12.04 0.08 -41.36
C LEU A 47 -11.06 1.14 -41.88
N GLY A 48 -10.90 1.27 -43.20
CA GLY A 48 -10.07 2.31 -43.82
C GLY A 48 -10.56 3.73 -43.47
N THR A 49 -11.87 3.93 -43.39
CA THR A 49 -12.48 5.21 -42.96
C THR A 49 -12.13 5.55 -41.51
N LYS A 50 -12.23 4.56 -40.60
CA LYS A 50 -11.82 4.72 -39.20
C LYS A 50 -10.34 5.06 -39.10
N TYR A 51 -9.49 4.32 -39.82
CA TYR A 51 -8.05 4.55 -39.87
C TYR A 51 -7.72 5.98 -40.35
N LYS A 52 -8.32 6.45 -41.45
CA LYS A 52 -8.17 7.82 -41.95
C LYS A 52 -8.55 8.86 -40.88
N SER A 53 -9.70 8.68 -40.25
CA SER A 53 -10.20 9.60 -39.20
C SER A 53 -9.24 9.66 -38.01
N LEU A 54 -8.66 8.52 -37.61
CA LEU A 54 -7.67 8.46 -36.53
C LEU A 54 -6.35 9.13 -36.92
N CYS A 55 -5.88 8.95 -38.15
CA CYS A 55 -4.69 9.63 -38.65
C CYS A 55 -4.88 11.16 -38.70
N GLU A 56 -6.04 11.65 -39.13
CA GLU A 56 -6.37 13.08 -39.11
C GLU A 56 -6.42 13.63 -37.68
N PHE A 57 -7.00 12.87 -36.75
CA PHE A 57 -7.03 13.22 -35.33
C PHE A 57 -5.61 13.35 -34.75
N VAL A 58 -4.74 12.35 -34.98
CA VAL A 58 -3.34 12.39 -34.53
C VAL A 58 -2.60 13.60 -35.08
N LYS A 59 -2.72 13.85 -36.40
CA LYS A 59 -2.08 15.01 -37.06
C LYS A 59 -2.53 16.34 -36.44
N LYS A 60 -3.81 16.45 -36.09
CA LYS A 60 -4.40 17.67 -35.51
C LYS A 60 -3.96 17.93 -34.06
N HIS A 61 -3.80 16.88 -33.24
CA HIS A 61 -3.64 17.02 -31.79
C HIS A 61 -2.21 16.75 -31.27
N LYS A 62 -1.33 16.10 -32.04
CA LYS A 62 0.02 15.74 -31.58
C LYS A 62 0.95 16.94 -31.32
N PHE A 63 0.91 17.96 -32.17
CA PHE A 63 1.82 19.11 -32.10
C PHE A 63 1.18 20.41 -31.58
N ARG A 64 -0.07 20.36 -31.09
CA ARG A 64 -0.69 21.53 -30.48
C ARG A 64 0.04 21.88 -29.18
N THR A 65 0.74 23.00 -29.22
CA THR A 65 1.35 23.67 -28.06
C THR A 65 0.41 24.77 -27.56
N ILE A 66 0.64 25.19 -26.31
CA ILE A 66 -0.23 25.94 -25.38
C ILE A 66 -0.86 27.24 -25.93
N THR A 67 -0.43 27.74 -27.09
CA THR A 67 -0.77 29.08 -27.60
C THR A 67 -2.04 29.18 -28.46
N SER A 68 -2.77 28.08 -28.70
CA SER A 68 -3.99 28.12 -29.52
C SER A 68 -5.24 28.29 -28.65
N GLU A 69 -5.72 29.53 -28.53
CA GLU A 69 -6.77 30.02 -27.61
C GLU A 69 -8.12 29.28 -27.59
N ASN A 70 -8.37 28.27 -28.44
CA ASN A 70 -9.65 27.55 -28.52
C ASN A 70 -9.51 26.02 -28.71
N GLY A 71 -8.33 25.44 -28.48
CA GLY A 71 -8.07 24.01 -28.70
C GLY A 71 -7.85 23.22 -27.41
N ILE A 72 -8.49 22.05 -27.29
CA ILE A 72 -8.14 21.06 -26.26
C ILE A 72 -6.67 20.63 -26.48
N SER A 73 -5.81 20.91 -25.50
CA SER A 73 -4.40 20.52 -25.44
C SER A 73 -4.07 19.99 -24.05
N GLY A 74 -3.32 18.91 -23.96
CA GLY A 74 -3.00 18.26 -22.69
C GLY A 74 -1.94 17.17 -22.85
N LEU A 75 -1.23 16.85 -21.76
CA LEU A 75 -0.23 15.79 -21.72
C LEU A 75 -0.87 14.42 -21.97
N TYR A 76 -2.07 14.20 -21.42
CA TYR A 76 -2.82 12.97 -21.65
C TYR A 76 -3.25 12.83 -23.11
N LEU A 77 -3.67 13.93 -23.74
CA LEU A 77 -4.04 13.95 -25.15
C LEU A 77 -2.83 13.66 -26.05
N GLN A 78 -1.67 14.26 -25.77
CA GLN A 78 -0.44 13.99 -26.51
C GLN A 78 0.00 12.53 -26.37
N ALA A 79 -0.01 12.00 -25.14
CA ALA A 79 0.32 10.60 -24.88
C ALA A 79 -0.66 9.64 -25.55
N PHE A 80 -1.95 9.97 -25.54
CA PHE A 80 -2.97 9.24 -26.27
C PHE A 80 -2.68 9.21 -27.77
N CYS A 81 -2.35 10.36 -28.37
CA CYS A 81 -1.95 10.42 -29.78
C CYS A 81 -0.70 9.58 -30.08
N SER A 82 0.32 9.62 -29.22
CA SER A 82 1.51 8.77 -29.36
C SER A 82 1.19 7.28 -29.23
N GLY A 83 0.35 6.88 -28.27
CA GLY A 83 -0.09 5.50 -28.13
C GLY A 83 -0.93 5.03 -29.32
N LEU A 84 -1.76 5.92 -29.87
CA LEU A 84 -2.55 5.66 -31.07
C LEU A 84 -1.67 5.46 -32.30
N GLU A 85 -0.59 6.24 -32.47
CA GLU A 85 0.38 6.05 -33.55
C GLU A 85 1.05 4.68 -33.52
N VAL A 86 1.36 4.14 -32.34
CA VAL A 86 1.93 2.79 -32.22
C VAL A 86 0.95 1.75 -32.74
N VAL A 87 -0.33 1.83 -32.33
CA VAL A 87 -1.38 0.91 -32.79
C VAL A 87 -1.65 1.05 -34.30
N LEU A 88 -1.68 2.29 -34.81
CA LEU A 88 -1.82 2.55 -36.24
C LEU A 88 -0.60 2.05 -37.03
N GLY A 89 0.59 2.10 -36.44
CA GLY A 89 1.82 1.56 -37.00
C GLY A 89 1.79 0.03 -37.13
N GLU A 90 1.25 -0.69 -36.14
CA GLU A 90 1.05 -2.14 -36.22
C GLU A 90 0.07 -2.50 -37.36
N TYR A 91 -0.99 -1.72 -37.54
CA TYR A 91 -1.92 -1.89 -38.67
C TYR A 91 -1.23 -1.65 -40.02
N GLN A 92 -0.42 -0.60 -40.14
CA GLN A 92 0.36 -0.33 -41.35
C GLN A 92 1.34 -1.46 -41.66
N GLN A 93 2.02 -2.01 -40.64
CA GLN A 93 2.95 -3.12 -40.83
C GLN A 93 2.25 -4.37 -41.38
N GLU A 94 1.03 -4.67 -40.90
CA GLU A 94 0.25 -5.78 -41.46
C GLU A 94 -0.27 -5.50 -42.88
N LEU A 95 -0.62 -4.25 -43.21
CA LEU A 95 -0.94 -3.89 -44.59
C LEU A 95 0.26 -4.12 -45.53
N VAL A 96 1.47 -3.76 -45.10
CA VAL A 96 2.71 -4.00 -45.86
C VAL A 96 2.99 -5.50 -46.01
N GLN A 97 2.72 -6.31 -44.98
CA GLN A 97 2.85 -7.77 -45.09
C GLN A 97 1.86 -8.35 -46.11
N ILE A 98 0.60 -7.92 -46.08
CA ILE A 98 -0.42 -8.34 -47.05
C ILE A 98 -0.01 -7.93 -48.46
N GLU A 99 0.53 -6.71 -48.64
CA GLU A 99 1.05 -6.26 -49.94
C GLU A 99 2.18 -7.16 -50.44
N GLN A 100 3.15 -7.51 -49.59
CA GLN A 100 4.24 -8.41 -49.94
C GLN A 100 3.75 -9.82 -50.31
N GLU A 101 2.70 -10.31 -49.65
CA GLU A 101 2.08 -11.60 -49.96
C GLU A 101 1.35 -11.57 -51.31
N ILE A 102 0.63 -10.50 -51.63
CA ILE A 102 -0.01 -10.31 -52.93
C ILE A 102 1.02 -10.22 -54.07
N LEU A 103 2.18 -9.61 -53.82
CA LEU A 103 3.28 -9.59 -54.79
C LEU A 103 3.90 -10.97 -55.03
N LYS A 104 3.84 -11.88 -54.04
CA LYS A 104 4.33 -13.25 -54.15
C LYS A 104 3.31 -14.20 -54.79
N ASP A 105 2.04 -14.04 -54.47
CA ASP A 105 0.93 -14.84 -54.97
C ASP A 105 -0.22 -13.94 -55.46
N ALA A 106 -0.38 -13.87 -56.78
CA ALA A 106 -1.42 -13.07 -57.43
C ALA A 106 -2.83 -13.65 -57.27
N PHE A 107 -2.99 -14.89 -56.83
CA PHE A 107 -4.28 -15.59 -56.70
C PHE A 107 -4.84 -15.59 -55.27
N LEU A 108 -4.30 -14.74 -54.39
CA LEU A 108 -4.73 -14.65 -52.99
C LEU A 108 -6.23 -14.28 -52.87
N PRO A 109 -7.03 -15.02 -52.09
CA PRO A 109 -8.46 -14.77 -51.96
C PRO A 109 -8.76 -13.54 -51.08
N LEU A 110 -9.91 -12.88 -51.32
CA LEU A 110 -10.39 -11.73 -50.52
C LEU A 110 -10.51 -12.05 -49.03
N THR A 111 -10.76 -13.31 -48.67
CA THR A 111 -10.82 -13.78 -47.28
C THR A 111 -9.53 -13.54 -46.51
N HIS A 112 -8.40 -13.44 -47.19
CA HIS A 112 -7.12 -13.13 -46.56
C HIS A 112 -7.11 -11.76 -45.87
N PHE A 113 -7.85 -10.78 -46.41
CA PHE A 113 -8.00 -9.44 -45.84
C PHE A 113 -8.84 -9.43 -44.55
N LEU A 114 -9.61 -10.48 -44.26
CA LEU A 114 -10.39 -10.60 -43.01
C LEU A 114 -9.49 -10.67 -41.77
N LYS A 115 -8.20 -10.98 -41.91
CA LYS A 115 -7.19 -10.85 -40.83
C LYS A 115 -7.20 -9.45 -40.21
N LEU A 116 -7.56 -8.42 -40.99
CA LEU A 116 -7.62 -7.03 -40.55
C LEU A 116 -8.85 -6.73 -39.69
N GLU A 117 -9.85 -7.62 -39.61
CA GLU A 117 -11.06 -7.38 -38.81
C GLU A 117 -10.74 -7.22 -37.31
N LYS A 118 -9.64 -7.81 -36.82
CA LYS A 118 -9.18 -7.63 -35.44
C LYS A 118 -8.97 -6.15 -35.05
N TYR A 119 -8.57 -5.31 -36.01
CA TYR A 119 -8.39 -3.88 -35.79
C TYR A 119 -9.71 -3.11 -35.65
N THR A 120 -10.82 -3.69 -36.10
CA THR A 120 -12.16 -3.12 -35.87
C THR A 120 -12.49 -3.04 -34.39
N LEU A 121 -12.10 -4.06 -33.62
CA LEU A 121 -12.28 -4.12 -32.16
C LEU A 121 -11.23 -3.28 -31.42
N LEU A 122 -9.98 -3.28 -31.89
CA LEU A 122 -8.94 -2.43 -31.30
C LEU A 122 -9.28 -0.95 -31.45
N PHE A 123 -9.85 -0.55 -32.59
CA PHE A 123 -10.30 0.83 -32.80
C PHE A 123 -11.54 1.22 -31.98
N GLN A 124 -12.10 0.31 -31.18
CA GLN A 124 -13.16 0.61 -30.21
C GLN A 124 -12.60 0.82 -28.79
N ASN A 125 -11.39 0.34 -28.49
CA ASN A 125 -10.83 0.32 -27.14
C ASN A 125 -9.44 0.99 -27.08
N PHE A 126 -9.40 2.32 -27.03
CA PHE A 126 -8.14 3.09 -26.94
C PHE A 126 -7.73 3.48 -25.52
N GLN A 127 -8.46 3.04 -24.50
CA GLN A 127 -8.14 3.32 -23.10
C GLN A 127 -6.66 3.02 -22.73
N PRO A 128 -6.01 1.95 -23.25
CA PRO A 128 -4.62 1.63 -22.95
C PRO A 128 -3.60 2.68 -23.43
N CYS A 129 -3.91 3.46 -24.48
CA CYS A 129 -3.00 4.42 -25.07
C CYS A 129 -2.65 5.59 -24.12
N ALA A 130 -3.54 5.91 -23.17
CA ALA A 130 -3.34 7.01 -22.21
C ALA A 130 -2.69 6.56 -20.88
N PHE A 131 -2.70 5.25 -20.58
CA PHE A 131 -2.18 4.74 -19.30
C PHE A 131 -0.68 5.00 -19.06
N PRO A 132 0.22 4.97 -20.06
CA PRO A 132 1.63 5.27 -19.83
C PRO A 132 1.86 6.67 -19.24
N ALA A 133 1.15 7.69 -19.73
CA ALA A 133 1.24 9.04 -19.17
C ALA A 133 0.66 9.11 -17.75
N TYR A 134 -0.47 8.44 -17.52
CA TYR A 134 -1.07 8.32 -16.19
C TYR A 134 -0.10 7.71 -15.18
N TYR A 135 0.44 6.54 -15.50
CA TYR A 135 1.39 5.83 -14.63
C TYR A 135 2.66 6.63 -14.40
N ARG A 136 3.17 7.33 -15.43
CA ARG A 136 4.33 8.21 -15.28
C ARG A 136 4.06 9.36 -14.32
N GLN A 137 2.91 10.02 -14.41
CA GLN A 137 2.56 11.11 -13.49
C GLN A 137 2.37 10.60 -12.05
N VAL A 138 1.68 9.47 -11.86
CA VAL A 138 1.53 8.84 -10.54
C VAL A 138 2.89 8.45 -9.96
N PHE A 139 3.75 7.82 -10.77
CA PHE A 139 5.09 7.42 -10.34
C PHE A 139 5.93 8.63 -9.95
N TYR A 140 5.95 9.67 -10.78
CA TYR A 140 6.70 10.90 -10.52
C TYR A 140 6.22 11.58 -9.23
N TRP A 141 4.91 11.71 -9.03
CA TRP A 141 4.35 12.22 -7.78
C TRP A 141 4.81 11.42 -6.56
N MET A 142 4.76 10.09 -6.65
CA MET A 142 5.13 9.20 -5.54
C MET A 142 6.62 9.15 -5.24
N MET A 143 7.49 9.50 -6.20
CA MET A 143 8.95 9.47 -6.03
C MET A 143 9.55 10.84 -5.73
N ASN A 144 8.96 11.91 -6.24
CA ASN A 144 9.51 13.27 -6.15
C ASN A 144 8.72 14.17 -5.18
N GLY A 145 7.46 13.85 -4.88
CA GLY A 145 6.62 14.66 -3.97
C GLY A 145 6.21 16.03 -4.52
N TYR A 146 6.50 16.31 -5.79
CA TYR A 146 5.99 17.47 -6.52
C TYR A 146 5.59 17.05 -7.93
N ILE A 147 4.69 17.81 -8.56
CA ILE A 147 4.22 17.55 -9.92
C ILE A 147 4.30 18.84 -10.71
N GLU A 148 5.05 18.78 -11.80
CA GLU A 148 4.95 19.76 -12.87
C GLU A 148 3.77 19.38 -13.76
N ASP A 149 2.60 19.99 -13.49
CA ASP A 149 1.38 19.80 -14.28
C ASP A 149 0.92 21.12 -14.92
N PRO A 150 1.51 21.51 -16.07
CA PRO A 150 1.16 22.76 -16.76
C PRO A 150 -0.32 22.85 -17.16
N TYR A 151 -0.95 21.70 -17.43
CA TYR A 151 -2.31 21.62 -17.93
C TYR A 151 -3.35 21.37 -16.82
N LYS A 152 -2.91 21.14 -15.57
CA LYS A 152 -3.78 20.86 -14.41
C LYS A 152 -4.73 19.70 -14.65
N GLU A 153 -4.26 18.66 -15.33
CA GLU A 153 -5.03 17.46 -15.69
C GLU A 153 -4.96 16.37 -14.61
N PHE A 154 -3.96 16.41 -13.74
CA PHE A 154 -3.79 15.42 -12.70
C PHE A 154 -4.77 15.64 -11.54
N PHE A 155 -5.27 14.54 -10.98
CA PHE A 155 -6.28 14.56 -9.92
C PHE A 155 -5.75 15.06 -8.57
N ILE A 156 -4.43 15.16 -8.39
CA ILE A 156 -3.80 15.76 -7.20
C ILE A 156 -3.32 17.16 -7.56
N GLN A 157 -3.84 18.17 -6.86
CA GLN A 157 -3.50 19.58 -7.12
C GLN A 157 -3.14 20.32 -5.83
N PRO A 158 -2.23 21.31 -5.91
CA PRO A 158 -1.88 22.15 -4.77
C PRO A 158 -3.06 23.04 -4.39
N GLU A 159 -3.38 23.07 -3.10
CA GLU A 159 -4.33 24.00 -2.51
C GLU A 159 -3.58 25.25 -2.05
N ASN A 160 -3.53 26.26 -2.92
CA ASN A 160 -3.02 27.59 -2.56
C ASN A 160 -4.05 28.30 -1.67
N SER A 161 -4.14 27.92 -0.40
CA SER A 161 -4.80 28.73 0.62
C SER A 161 -3.74 29.32 1.57
N PRO A 162 -3.67 30.64 1.75
CA PRO A 162 -3.02 31.17 2.94
C PRO A 162 -3.85 30.67 4.13
N LYS A 163 -3.28 29.83 5.00
CA LYS A 163 -3.94 29.45 6.25
C LYS A 163 -4.32 30.74 6.99
N PRO A 164 -5.59 30.96 7.41
CA PRO A 164 -5.90 32.06 8.30
C PRO A 164 -5.11 31.82 9.60
N ASN A 165 -4.41 32.87 10.05
CA ASN A 165 -3.57 32.87 11.24
C ASN A 165 -4.22 32.07 12.39
N PRO A 166 -3.50 31.16 13.07
CA PRO A 166 -4.02 30.55 14.28
C PRO A 166 -4.27 31.65 15.33
N PRO A 167 -5.41 31.66 16.04
CA PRO A 167 -5.61 32.60 17.13
C PRO A 167 -4.73 32.19 18.33
N LEU A 168 -3.98 33.18 18.82
CA LEU A 168 -3.12 33.22 20.01
C LEU A 168 -1.80 32.43 19.95
N SER A 169 -0.75 33.16 19.56
CA SER A 169 0.65 32.87 19.86
C SER A 169 0.91 32.97 21.37
N ILE A 170 1.43 31.90 21.96
CA ILE A 170 2.15 31.95 23.25
C ILE A 170 3.53 32.57 22.95
N PRO A 171 3.96 33.64 23.65
CA PRO A 171 5.27 34.23 23.41
C PRO A 171 6.36 33.35 24.05
N GLY A 172 7.22 32.74 23.22
CA GLY A 172 8.37 31.98 23.73
C GLY A 172 9.05 30.97 22.78
N SER A 173 8.60 30.80 21.54
CA SER A 173 9.22 29.88 20.58
C SER A 173 9.74 30.65 19.36
N SER A 174 10.99 31.08 19.41
CA SER A 174 11.71 31.61 18.24
C SER A 174 12.14 30.45 17.33
N CYS A 175 11.22 30.02 16.47
CA CYS A 175 11.56 29.27 15.27
C CYS A 175 10.62 29.73 14.15
N GLU A 176 10.79 30.98 13.72
CA GLU A 176 10.29 31.45 12.45
C GLU A 176 11.12 30.81 11.33
N LYS A 177 10.60 29.75 10.73
CA LYS A 177 10.95 29.37 9.36
C LYS A 177 9.66 29.19 8.57
N ASN A 178 9.44 30.15 7.66
CA ASN A 178 8.47 30.08 6.58
C ASN A 178 8.80 28.90 5.66
N SER A 179 8.26 27.71 5.94
CA SER A 179 8.02 26.71 4.91
C SER A 179 6.55 26.78 4.57
N THR A 180 6.21 27.40 3.43
CA THR A 180 4.90 27.28 2.82
C THR A 180 4.69 25.81 2.47
N SER A 181 4.21 24.99 3.42
CA SER A 181 3.84 23.61 3.15
C SER A 181 2.65 23.66 2.19
N ILE A 182 2.94 23.52 0.90
CA ILE A 182 1.93 23.37 -0.15
C ILE A 182 1.16 22.11 0.21
N THR A 183 -0.10 22.28 0.61
CA THR A 183 -1.00 21.18 0.90
C THR A 183 -1.63 20.70 -0.40
N TYR A 184 -1.64 19.40 -0.64
CA TYR A 184 -2.22 18.82 -1.85
C TYR A 184 -3.58 18.22 -1.56
N LYS A 185 -4.51 18.31 -2.52
CA LYS A 185 -5.84 17.70 -2.41
C LYS A 185 -6.20 16.91 -3.65
N VAL A 186 -6.99 15.84 -3.45
CA VAL A 186 -7.60 15.06 -4.52
C VAL A 186 -8.83 15.80 -5.04
N LYS A 187 -8.84 16.12 -6.34
CA LYS A 187 -10.00 16.65 -7.05
C LYS A 187 -10.86 15.50 -7.58
N PRO A 188 -12.10 15.31 -7.08
CA PRO A 188 -12.95 14.20 -7.50
C PRO A 188 -13.38 14.30 -8.97
N GLU A 189 -13.43 15.51 -9.54
CA GLU A 189 -13.80 15.75 -10.94
C GLU A 189 -12.80 15.16 -11.95
N LEU A 190 -11.52 15.10 -11.57
CA LEU A 190 -10.42 14.60 -12.42
C LEU A 190 -10.06 13.14 -12.10
N LEU A 191 -10.71 12.54 -11.09
CA LEU A 191 -10.43 11.18 -10.68
C LEU A 191 -11.08 10.19 -11.67
N PRO A 192 -10.31 9.29 -12.31
CA PRO A 192 -10.89 8.30 -13.21
C PRO A 192 -11.85 7.35 -12.48
N SER A 193 -13.00 7.04 -13.09
CA SER A 193 -14.08 6.25 -12.47
C SER A 193 -13.68 4.83 -12.05
N TYR A 194 -12.65 4.26 -12.69
CA TYR A 194 -12.11 2.94 -12.36
C TYR A 194 -11.17 2.95 -11.14
N ILE A 195 -10.87 4.12 -10.56
CA ILE A 195 -9.99 4.28 -9.41
C ILE A 195 -10.83 4.63 -8.17
N PRO A 196 -10.83 3.76 -7.14
CA PRO A 196 -11.48 4.08 -5.88
C PRO A 196 -10.85 5.30 -5.18
N SER A 197 -11.67 6.12 -4.52
CA SER A 197 -11.18 7.26 -3.72
C SER A 197 -10.23 6.84 -2.61
N SER A 198 -10.39 5.62 -2.08
CA SER A 198 -9.46 5.03 -1.11
C SER A 198 -8.06 4.90 -1.68
N LEU A 199 -7.91 4.44 -2.92
CA LEU A 199 -6.63 4.29 -3.62
C LEU A 199 -6.01 5.65 -3.92
N ALA A 200 -6.82 6.62 -4.36
CA ALA A 200 -6.36 8.00 -4.56
C ALA A 200 -5.79 8.62 -3.28
N ALA A 201 -6.42 8.37 -2.12
CA ALA A 201 -5.91 8.80 -0.83
C ALA A 201 -4.57 8.13 -0.47
N LYS A 202 -4.34 6.87 -0.87
CA LYS A 202 -3.03 6.20 -0.71
C LYS A 202 -1.95 6.91 -1.53
N ILE A 203 -2.26 7.26 -2.78
CA ILE A 203 -1.33 7.95 -3.71
C ILE A 203 -1.00 9.36 -3.18
N LEU A 204 -2.01 10.10 -2.71
CA LEU A 204 -1.81 11.40 -2.05
C LEU A 204 -0.86 11.29 -0.87
N PHE A 205 -1.15 10.35 0.05
CA PHE A 205 -0.33 10.14 1.24
C PHE A 205 1.15 9.87 0.91
N VAL A 206 1.42 9.04 -0.10
CA VAL A 206 2.81 8.73 -0.48
C VAL A 206 3.53 9.97 -1.00
N GLY A 207 2.91 10.73 -1.90
CA GLY A 207 3.56 11.93 -2.43
C GLY A 207 3.69 13.05 -1.41
N GLU A 208 2.72 13.23 -0.50
CA GLU A 208 2.86 14.17 0.64
C GLU A 208 4.01 13.76 1.57
N TYR A 209 4.12 12.47 1.86
CA TYR A 209 5.23 11.94 2.67
C TYR A 209 6.58 12.25 2.02
N VAL A 210 6.70 12.03 0.72
CA VAL A 210 7.90 12.35 -0.04
C VAL A 210 8.13 13.86 -0.14
N ALA A 211 7.09 14.67 -0.33
CA ALA A 211 7.21 16.12 -0.40
C ALA A 211 7.80 16.70 0.89
N VAL A 212 7.34 16.20 2.05
CA VAL A 212 7.85 16.60 3.36
C VAL A 212 9.31 16.17 3.52
N LEU A 213 9.66 14.94 3.14
CA LEU A 213 11.04 14.45 3.24
C LEU A 213 11.99 15.14 2.24
N GLY A 214 11.53 15.45 1.03
CA GLY A 214 12.33 16.08 -0.02
C GLY A 214 12.72 17.52 0.29
N THR A 215 11.97 18.21 1.16
CA THR A 215 12.39 19.54 1.70
C THR A 215 13.53 19.44 2.71
N ALA A 216 13.81 18.24 3.24
CA ALA A 216 15.01 17.94 4.00
C ALA A 216 15.99 17.27 3.04
N GLU A 217 16.83 18.07 2.38
CA GLU A 217 17.71 17.69 1.25
C GLU A 217 18.65 16.48 1.53
N ASN A 218 18.73 16.02 2.78
CA ASN A 218 19.61 14.99 3.29
C ASN A 218 18.82 14.04 4.24
N SER A 219 17.98 13.14 3.72
CA SER A 219 17.29 12.15 4.54
C SER A 219 17.64 10.73 4.11
N GLU A 220 18.24 9.94 5.02
CA GLU A 220 18.54 8.53 4.75
C GLU A 220 17.30 7.67 4.50
N SER A 221 16.12 8.00 5.04
CA SER A 221 14.88 7.29 4.66
C SER A 221 14.44 7.63 3.25
N TYR A 222 14.66 8.87 2.79
CA TYR A 222 14.49 9.20 1.37
C TYR A 222 15.51 8.44 0.52
N SER A 223 16.77 8.32 0.96
CA SER A 223 17.80 7.55 0.25
C SER A 223 17.52 6.03 0.23
N LEU A 224 17.01 5.44 1.31
CA LEU A 224 16.57 4.03 1.37
C LEU A 224 15.33 3.78 0.51
N PHE A 225 14.41 4.74 0.48
CA PHE A 225 13.23 4.70 -0.40
C PHE A 225 13.65 4.79 -1.87
N LEU A 226 14.53 5.73 -2.21
CA LEU A 226 15.12 5.89 -3.55
C LEU A 226 15.97 4.69 -3.97
N LYS A 227 16.67 3.99 -3.06
CA LYS A 227 17.34 2.72 -3.39
C LYS A 227 16.38 1.67 -3.96
N LYS A 228 15.09 1.76 -3.64
CA LYS A 228 14.04 0.88 -4.18
C LYS A 228 13.32 1.49 -5.40
N GLU A 229 13.66 2.70 -5.84
CA GLU A 229 13.06 3.39 -6.98
C GLU A 229 13.07 2.52 -8.23
N HIS A 230 14.22 1.94 -8.57
CA HIS A 230 14.35 1.04 -9.73
C HIS A 230 13.43 -0.19 -9.65
N LEU A 231 13.21 -0.73 -8.45
CA LEU A 231 12.28 -1.85 -8.25
C LEU A 231 10.83 -1.41 -8.52
N PHE A 232 10.47 -0.21 -8.08
CA PHE A 232 9.15 0.39 -8.32
C PHE A 232 8.97 0.74 -9.80
N ALA A 233 9.97 1.33 -10.45
CA ALA A 233 9.95 1.63 -11.88
C ALA A 233 9.67 0.36 -12.71
N LYS A 234 10.38 -0.73 -12.43
CA LYS A 234 10.15 -2.04 -13.09
C LYS A 234 8.73 -2.59 -12.86
N LYS A 235 8.11 -2.33 -11.69
CA LYS A 235 6.70 -2.71 -11.44
C LYS A 235 5.76 -1.86 -12.29
N PHE A 236 5.97 -0.54 -12.37
CA PHE A 236 5.16 0.35 -13.20
C PHE A 236 5.33 0.08 -14.70
N GLU A 237 6.53 -0.27 -15.18
CA GLU A 237 6.75 -0.71 -16.56
C GLU A 237 5.94 -1.96 -16.90
N ARG A 238 5.95 -2.96 -16.00
CA ARG A 238 5.13 -4.19 -16.14
C ARG A 238 3.63 -3.92 -16.09
N LEU A 239 3.19 -2.84 -15.45
CA LEU A 239 1.78 -2.42 -15.48
C LEU A 239 1.46 -1.71 -16.78
N SER A 240 2.39 -0.90 -17.30
CA SER A 240 2.23 -0.17 -18.57
C SER A 240 2.25 -1.09 -19.80
N SER A 241 2.95 -2.23 -19.73
CA SER A 241 3.03 -3.19 -20.84
C SER A 241 1.80 -4.09 -20.97
N LYS A 242 0.88 -4.06 -20.00
CA LYS A 242 -0.36 -4.84 -20.07
C LYS A 242 -1.39 -4.15 -20.96
N PRO A 243 -2.10 -4.89 -21.82
CA PRO A 243 -3.11 -4.32 -22.72
C PRO A 243 -4.38 -3.85 -21.98
N LEU A 244 -4.59 -4.27 -20.72
CA LEU A 244 -5.76 -3.92 -19.93
C LEU A 244 -5.35 -3.42 -18.54
N PHE A 245 -6.11 -2.45 -18.02
CA PHE A 245 -5.93 -1.94 -16.66
C PHE A 245 -6.34 -3.01 -15.65
N SER A 246 -5.40 -3.45 -14.83
CA SER A 246 -5.67 -4.36 -13.72
C SER A 246 -5.57 -3.60 -12.41
N LEU A 247 -6.74 -3.21 -11.88
CA LEU A 247 -6.87 -2.48 -10.61
C LEU A 247 -6.15 -3.21 -9.47
N LEU A 248 -6.29 -4.53 -9.36
CA LEU A 248 -5.65 -5.33 -8.32
C LEU A 248 -4.11 -5.19 -8.37
N SER A 249 -3.51 -5.32 -9.56
CA SER A 249 -2.05 -5.22 -9.68
C SER A 249 -1.52 -3.80 -9.48
N PHE A 250 -2.33 -2.80 -9.84
CA PHE A 250 -2.01 -1.41 -9.55
C PHE A 250 -2.09 -1.13 -8.05
N GLU A 251 -3.18 -1.51 -7.39
CA GLU A 251 -3.38 -1.32 -5.96
C GLU A 251 -2.30 -2.01 -5.12
N THR A 252 -1.92 -3.25 -5.44
CA THR A 252 -0.83 -3.94 -4.73
C THR A 252 0.51 -3.23 -4.90
N THR A 253 0.79 -2.68 -6.08
CA THR A 253 2.01 -1.89 -6.33
C THR A 253 2.01 -0.60 -5.51
N ILE A 254 0.88 0.11 -5.44
CA ILE A 254 0.73 1.31 -4.61
C ILE A 254 0.87 0.98 -3.11
N ASP A 255 0.28 -0.13 -2.65
CA ASP A 255 0.39 -0.58 -1.27
C ASP A 255 1.83 -0.94 -0.89
N ASP A 256 2.58 -1.56 -1.79
CA ASP A 256 4.00 -1.86 -1.57
C ASP A 256 4.84 -0.58 -1.39
N ILE A 257 4.60 0.43 -2.22
CA ILE A 257 5.30 1.73 -2.12
C ILE A 257 4.88 2.44 -0.83
N ARG A 258 3.58 2.46 -0.53
CA ARG A 258 3.04 3.03 0.71
C ARG A 258 3.65 2.36 1.94
N ARG A 259 3.81 1.04 1.94
CA ARG A 259 4.43 0.32 3.07
C ARG A 259 5.89 0.73 3.28
N CYS A 260 6.64 0.96 2.20
CA CYS A 260 8.01 1.46 2.27
C CYS A 260 8.05 2.92 2.77
N ALA A 261 7.17 3.78 2.25
CA ALA A 261 7.06 5.16 2.71
C ALA A 261 6.67 5.24 4.19
N ALA A 262 5.70 4.44 4.65
CA ALA A 262 5.20 4.46 6.02
C ALA A 262 5.97 3.55 7.00
N GLU A 263 7.18 3.09 6.68
CA GLU A 263 7.90 2.07 7.47
C GLU A 263 8.06 2.48 8.95
N VAL A 264 8.52 3.70 9.20
CA VAL A 264 8.71 4.25 10.56
C VAL A 264 7.39 4.31 11.33
N ARG A 265 6.31 4.77 10.69
CA ARG A 265 4.97 4.83 11.30
C ARG A 265 4.41 3.44 11.58
N ASN A 266 4.68 2.46 10.72
CA ASN A 266 4.25 1.09 10.91
C ASN A 266 4.95 0.44 12.10
N ARG A 267 6.24 0.72 12.30
CA ARG A 267 7.00 0.31 13.51
C ARG A 267 6.37 0.87 14.78
N TYR A 268 6.03 2.15 14.82
CA TYR A 268 5.30 2.75 15.95
C TYR A 268 3.92 2.12 16.18
N ASN A 269 3.14 1.91 15.11
CA ASN A 269 1.82 1.26 15.23
C ASN A 269 1.93 -0.16 15.79
N MET A 270 2.98 -0.90 15.42
CA MET A 270 3.25 -2.24 15.95
C MET A 270 3.52 -2.18 17.45
N ILE A 271 4.42 -1.31 17.90
CA ILE A 271 4.71 -1.08 19.32
C ILE A 271 3.44 -0.66 20.07
N PHE A 272 2.70 0.32 19.53
CA PHE A 272 1.48 0.84 20.16
C PHE A 272 0.40 -0.23 20.33
N ARG A 273 0.13 -1.05 19.30
CA ARG A 273 -0.87 -2.13 19.38
C ARG A 273 -0.49 -3.14 20.47
N PHE A 274 0.78 -3.49 20.56
CA PHE A 274 1.28 -4.38 21.59
C PHE A 274 1.12 -3.79 23.00
N LEU A 275 1.58 -2.55 23.22
CA LEU A 275 1.42 -1.85 24.50
C LEU A 275 -0.05 -1.75 24.92
N LEU A 276 -0.92 -1.44 23.97
CA LEU A 276 -2.36 -1.32 24.20
C LEU A 276 -2.97 -2.67 24.60
N SER A 277 -2.55 -3.77 23.96
CA SER A 277 -3.00 -5.12 24.29
C SER A 277 -2.65 -5.48 25.74
N VAL A 278 -1.39 -5.27 26.14
CA VAL A 278 -0.92 -5.51 27.51
C VAL A 278 -1.69 -4.65 28.52
N ARG A 279 -1.84 -3.34 28.25
CA ARG A 279 -2.57 -2.42 29.13
C ARG A 279 -4.06 -2.79 29.26
N ARG A 280 -4.69 -3.24 28.18
CA ARG A 280 -6.10 -3.67 28.20
C ARG A 280 -6.29 -4.87 29.12
N VAL A 281 -5.48 -5.91 28.97
CA VAL A 281 -5.55 -7.12 29.81
C VAL A 281 -5.32 -6.79 31.28
N GLN A 282 -4.36 -5.93 31.58
CA GLN A 282 -4.10 -5.46 32.94
C GLN A 282 -5.33 -4.79 33.56
N ILE A 283 -5.95 -3.84 32.85
CA ILE A 283 -7.15 -3.14 33.31
C ILE A 283 -8.29 -4.13 33.55
N ASP A 284 -8.49 -5.10 32.66
CA ASP A 284 -9.56 -6.09 32.78
C ASP A 284 -9.33 -7.04 33.97
N LEU A 285 -8.08 -7.42 34.25
CA LEU A 285 -7.72 -8.19 35.46
C LEU A 285 -7.97 -7.40 36.76
N HIS A 286 -7.69 -6.08 36.78
CA HIS A 286 -8.00 -5.23 37.93
C HIS A 286 -9.51 -5.03 38.12
N LYS A 287 -10.28 -4.88 37.04
CA LYS A 287 -11.75 -4.85 37.11
C LYS A 287 -12.30 -6.14 37.70
N CYS A 288 -11.76 -7.30 37.30
CA CYS A 288 -12.14 -8.58 37.87
C CYS A 288 -11.86 -8.65 39.38
N TRP A 289 -10.75 -8.08 39.86
CA TRP A 289 -10.49 -7.97 41.29
C TRP A 289 -11.54 -7.12 42.02
N ALA A 290 -11.89 -5.95 41.46
CA ALA A 290 -12.89 -5.08 42.04
C ALA A 290 -14.26 -5.78 42.17
N LEU A 291 -14.68 -6.52 41.13
CA LEU A 291 -15.91 -7.33 41.15
C LEU A 291 -15.84 -8.45 42.19
N GLN A 292 -14.71 -9.16 42.28
CA GLN A 292 -14.52 -10.23 43.26
C GLN A 292 -14.51 -9.73 44.71
N MET A 293 -13.97 -8.52 44.97
CA MET A 293 -13.96 -7.94 46.31
C MET A 293 -15.37 -7.58 46.81
N GLN A 294 -16.29 -7.21 45.90
CA GLN A 294 -17.70 -6.99 46.26
C GLN A 294 -18.40 -8.29 46.70
N ILE A 295 -17.97 -9.45 46.17
CA ILE A 295 -18.56 -10.77 46.46
C ILE A 295 -17.98 -11.40 47.73
N LYS A 296 -16.82 -10.90 48.22
CA LYS A 296 -16.12 -11.43 49.40
C LYS A 296 -16.97 -11.44 50.69
N GLY A 297 -18.03 -10.64 50.76
CA GLY A 297 -18.99 -10.64 51.87
C GLY A 297 -20.06 -11.76 51.85
N ALA A 298 -20.12 -12.60 50.82
CA ALA A 298 -21.25 -13.53 50.57
C ALA A 298 -21.00 -15.01 50.99
N GLY A 299 -19.95 -15.31 51.77
CA GLY A 299 -19.73 -16.66 52.35
C GLY A 299 -19.26 -17.76 51.37
N ALA A 300 -18.86 -17.41 50.14
CA ALA A 300 -18.40 -18.35 49.11
C ALA A 300 -16.85 -18.45 48.98
N GLU A 301 -16.11 -18.05 50.02
CA GLU A 301 -14.66 -17.80 49.95
C GLU A 301 -13.82 -19.03 49.55
N SER A 302 -14.14 -20.22 50.09
CA SER A 302 -13.35 -21.44 49.82
C SER A 302 -13.39 -21.88 48.34
N ARG A 303 -14.52 -21.67 47.65
CA ARG A 303 -14.69 -22.04 46.23
C ARG A 303 -14.09 -21.03 45.26
N LEU A 304 -14.00 -19.76 45.65
CA LEU A 304 -13.44 -18.68 44.83
C LEU A 304 -11.94 -18.48 45.03
N MET A 305 -11.36 -19.04 46.10
CA MET A 305 -9.92 -19.00 46.39
C MET A 305 -9.02 -19.39 45.21
N PRO A 306 -9.27 -20.50 44.47
CA PRO A 306 -8.46 -20.85 43.30
C PRO A 306 -8.50 -19.79 42.19
N PHE A 307 -9.66 -19.15 41.97
CA PHE A 307 -9.82 -18.06 41.01
C PHE A 307 -9.05 -16.82 41.45
N TRP A 308 -9.05 -16.50 42.74
CA TRP A 308 -8.30 -15.37 43.29
C TRP A 308 -6.79 -15.58 43.17
N GLN A 309 -6.32 -16.80 43.45
CA GLN A 309 -4.92 -17.18 43.30
C GLN A 309 -4.47 -17.08 41.84
N LEU A 310 -5.23 -17.64 40.90
CA LEU A 310 -4.89 -17.58 39.47
C LEU A 310 -4.88 -16.12 38.98
N ARG A 311 -5.90 -15.32 39.33
CA ARG A 311 -5.94 -13.88 38.99
C ARG A 311 -4.73 -13.14 39.56
N SER A 312 -4.37 -13.38 40.82
CA SER A 312 -3.23 -12.72 41.45
C SER A 312 -1.93 -13.04 40.72
N HIS A 313 -1.76 -14.31 40.31
CA HIS A 313 -0.59 -14.74 39.56
C HIS A 313 -0.56 -14.14 38.14
N MET A 314 -1.70 -14.12 37.44
CA MET A 314 -1.84 -13.45 36.13
C MET A 314 -1.54 -11.95 36.23
N SER A 315 -2.10 -11.26 37.23
CA SER A 315 -1.88 -9.82 37.43
C SER A 315 -0.42 -9.54 37.74
N PHE A 316 0.18 -10.32 38.64
CA PHE A 316 1.60 -10.20 38.96
C PHE A 316 2.50 -10.32 37.73
N LEU A 317 2.25 -11.31 36.86
CA LEU A 317 3.04 -11.47 35.64
C LEU A 317 2.88 -10.27 34.70
N ILE A 318 1.64 -9.83 34.44
CA ILE A 318 1.34 -8.72 33.52
C ILE A 318 1.85 -7.38 34.07
N ASP A 319 1.74 -7.13 35.37
CA ASP A 319 2.21 -5.90 36.01
C ASP A 319 3.75 -5.80 35.94
N ASN A 320 4.46 -6.88 36.24
CA ASN A 320 5.93 -6.91 36.12
C ASN A 320 6.39 -6.76 34.67
N PHE A 321 5.67 -7.40 33.73
CA PHE A 321 5.99 -7.30 32.32
C PHE A 321 5.74 -5.89 31.76
N GLN A 322 4.64 -5.26 32.14
CA GLN A 322 4.37 -3.86 31.80
C GLN A 322 5.43 -2.93 32.38
N TYR A 323 5.80 -3.11 33.65
CA TYR A 323 6.81 -2.27 34.28
C TYR A 323 8.13 -2.35 33.51
N TYR A 324 8.56 -3.54 33.10
CA TYR A 324 9.75 -3.71 32.28
C TYR A 324 9.65 -2.97 30.95
N ILE A 325 8.54 -3.11 30.22
CA ILE A 325 8.38 -2.44 28.93
C ILE A 325 8.39 -0.92 29.11
N LEU A 326 7.62 -0.39 30.05
CA LEU A 326 7.48 1.06 30.22
C LEU A 326 8.76 1.68 30.79
N VAL A 327 9.27 1.16 31.90
CA VAL A 327 10.34 1.80 32.65
C VAL A 327 11.72 1.35 32.15
N ASP A 328 11.96 0.05 32.08
CA ASP A 328 13.30 -0.44 31.79
C ASP A 328 13.65 -0.36 30.29
N VAL A 329 12.65 -0.42 29.39
CA VAL A 329 12.86 -0.35 27.93
C VAL A 329 12.51 1.03 27.36
N LEU A 330 11.27 1.49 27.48
CA LEU A 330 10.83 2.71 26.80
C LEU A 330 11.49 3.96 27.39
N GLU A 331 11.41 4.18 28.70
CA GLU A 331 12.01 5.36 29.33
C GLU A 331 13.54 5.40 29.16
N SER A 332 14.22 4.25 29.30
CA SER A 332 15.68 4.17 29.11
C SER A 332 16.09 4.47 27.67
N CYS A 333 15.39 3.89 26.68
CA CYS A 333 15.65 4.13 25.27
C CYS A 333 15.29 5.57 24.87
N PHE A 334 14.20 6.13 25.42
CA PHE A 334 13.76 7.49 25.13
C PHE A 334 14.71 8.52 25.74
N SER A 335 15.16 8.32 26.98
CA SER A 335 16.18 9.16 27.61
C SER A 335 17.48 9.14 26.80
N SER A 336 17.94 7.94 26.38
CA SER A 336 19.13 7.81 25.53
C SER A 336 18.98 8.48 24.16
N LEU A 337 17.76 8.57 23.62
CA LEU A 337 17.49 9.31 22.40
C LEU A 337 17.54 10.81 22.67
N MET A 338 16.85 11.31 23.70
CA MET A 338 16.81 12.73 24.05
C MET A 338 18.20 13.30 24.34
N ASP A 339 19.04 12.59 25.11
CA ASP A 339 20.43 13.00 25.40
C ASP A 339 21.25 13.18 24.12
N LYS A 340 21.03 12.31 23.12
CA LYS A 340 21.73 12.40 21.83
C LYS A 340 21.18 13.54 20.98
N LEU A 341 19.86 13.74 20.98
CA LEU A 341 19.20 14.81 20.23
C LEU A 341 19.59 16.21 20.72
N GLU A 342 19.96 16.39 22.00
CA GLU A 342 20.46 17.67 22.51
C GLU A 342 21.83 18.06 21.93
N THR A 343 22.64 17.08 21.52
CA THR A 343 24.01 17.31 21.04
C THR A 343 24.11 17.47 19.51
N VAL A 344 23.16 16.88 18.78
CA VAL A 344 23.20 16.73 17.33
C VAL A 344 22.48 17.89 16.64
N LYS A 345 23.12 18.45 15.60
CA LYS A 345 22.55 19.52 14.77
C LYS A 345 22.16 19.08 13.36
N ASP A 346 22.63 17.91 12.93
CA ASP A 346 22.34 17.36 11.61
C ASP A 346 21.06 16.50 11.63
N PHE A 347 20.23 16.68 10.60
CA PHE A 347 18.97 15.95 10.45
C PHE A 347 19.20 14.46 10.17
N GLU A 348 20.27 14.10 9.44
CA GLU A 348 20.59 12.70 9.13
C GLU A 348 20.93 11.90 10.39
N GLU A 349 21.78 12.47 11.25
CA GLU A 349 22.16 11.87 12.52
C GLU A 349 20.93 11.69 13.43
N ILE A 350 20.04 12.71 13.52
CA ILE A 350 18.77 12.61 14.25
C ILE A 350 17.94 11.42 13.75
N GLN A 351 17.82 11.27 12.44
CA GLN A 351 17.05 10.19 11.82
C GLN A 351 17.66 8.81 12.10
N GLN A 352 18.98 8.67 12.02
CA GLN A 352 19.67 7.44 12.35
C GLN A 352 19.47 7.06 13.82
N TYR A 353 19.60 8.02 14.74
CA TYR A 353 19.37 7.78 16.17
C TYR A 353 17.91 7.38 16.45
N HIS A 354 16.95 8.00 15.78
CA HIS A 354 15.54 7.63 15.88
C HIS A 354 15.25 6.22 15.32
N ASN A 355 15.82 5.85 14.17
CA ASN A 355 15.68 4.50 13.61
C ASN A 355 16.34 3.44 14.49
N ARG A 356 17.47 3.76 15.12
CA ARG A 356 18.12 2.91 16.10
C ARG A 356 17.29 2.79 17.39
N PHE A 357 16.69 3.88 17.85
CA PHE A 357 15.74 3.86 18.97
C PHE A 357 14.58 2.90 18.69
N LEU A 358 13.91 3.03 17.54
CA LEU A 358 12.81 2.14 17.17
C LEU A 358 13.23 0.67 17.10
N THR A 359 14.36 0.37 16.47
CA THR A 359 14.89 -1.00 16.39
C THR A 359 15.25 -1.54 17.78
N SER A 360 15.80 -0.70 18.66
CA SER A 360 16.09 -1.04 20.05
C SER A 360 14.81 -1.34 20.84
N VAL A 361 13.77 -0.50 20.73
CA VAL A 361 12.50 -0.71 21.40
C VAL A 361 11.82 -2.00 20.92
N ILE A 362 11.77 -2.24 19.60
CA ILE A 362 11.16 -3.43 19.02
C ILE A 362 11.85 -4.71 19.49
N SER A 363 13.19 -4.74 19.44
CA SER A 363 13.97 -5.91 19.85
C SER A 363 13.88 -6.18 21.36
N GLN A 364 13.96 -5.15 22.20
CA GLN A 364 13.86 -5.26 23.66
C GLN A 364 12.45 -5.55 24.17
N CYS A 365 11.41 -5.18 23.41
CA CYS A 365 10.02 -5.62 23.63
C CYS A 365 9.75 -7.06 23.14
N PHE A 366 10.76 -7.74 22.58
CA PHE A 366 10.67 -9.09 22.01
C PHE A 366 9.69 -9.25 20.84
N LEU A 367 9.39 -8.17 20.12
CA LEU A 367 8.47 -8.20 18.98
C LEU A 367 9.07 -8.87 17.74
N GLU A 368 10.40 -8.91 17.64
CA GLU A 368 11.12 -9.61 16.57
C GLU A 368 11.21 -11.14 16.79
N LEU A 369 11.13 -11.59 18.05
CA LEU A 369 11.22 -13.01 18.39
C LEU A 369 9.83 -13.63 18.37
N TRP A 370 9.46 -14.21 17.22
CA TRP A 370 8.14 -14.82 17.00
C TRP A 370 7.73 -15.78 18.13
N THR A 371 8.65 -16.59 18.66
CA THR A 371 8.37 -17.54 19.74
C THR A 371 7.99 -16.88 21.06
N VAL A 372 8.64 -15.77 21.41
CA VAL A 372 8.34 -14.99 22.62
C VAL A 372 7.04 -14.21 22.42
N HIS A 373 6.89 -13.56 21.26
CA HIS A 373 5.70 -12.79 20.93
C HIS A 373 4.44 -13.66 20.93
N HIS A 374 4.48 -14.82 20.27
CA HIS A 374 3.36 -15.77 20.27
C HIS A 374 3.04 -16.28 21.68
N SER A 375 4.05 -16.60 22.49
CA SER A 375 3.82 -17.04 23.89
C SER A 375 3.17 -15.93 24.73
N LEU A 376 3.58 -14.68 24.55
CA LEU A 376 2.97 -13.52 25.22
C LEU A 376 1.54 -13.27 24.74
N GLU A 377 1.27 -13.35 23.43
CA GLU A 377 -0.10 -13.22 22.91
C GLU A 377 -1.02 -14.29 23.49
N GLU A 378 -0.58 -15.55 23.52
CA GLU A 378 -1.36 -16.64 24.12
C GLU A 378 -1.62 -16.39 25.63
N ILE A 379 -0.64 -15.87 26.36
CA ILE A 379 -0.81 -15.47 27.77
C ILE A 379 -1.87 -14.35 27.90
N LEU A 380 -1.83 -13.34 27.03
CA LEU A 380 -2.80 -12.22 27.03
C LEU A 380 -4.22 -12.71 26.68
N GLU A 381 -4.35 -13.64 25.74
CA GLU A 381 -5.61 -14.27 25.37
C GLU A 381 -6.17 -15.15 26.50
N LEU A 382 -5.32 -15.91 27.19
CA LEU A 382 -5.70 -16.70 28.36
C LEU A 382 -6.18 -15.79 29.51
N CYS A 383 -5.51 -14.66 29.74
CA CYS A 383 -5.94 -13.67 30.72
C CYS A 383 -7.28 -13.03 30.34
N SER A 384 -7.50 -12.71 29.06
CA SER A 384 -8.76 -12.16 28.57
C SER A 384 -9.92 -13.16 28.69
N SER A 385 -9.64 -14.44 28.38
CA SER A 385 -10.57 -15.56 28.53
C SER A 385 -10.92 -15.78 30.00
N PHE A 386 -9.92 -15.69 30.90
CA PHE A 386 -10.12 -15.73 32.34
C PHE A 386 -11.01 -14.57 32.82
N CYS A 387 -10.75 -13.34 32.38
CA CYS A 387 -11.58 -12.19 32.75
C CYS A 387 -13.04 -12.37 32.30
N SER A 388 -13.24 -12.90 31.09
CA SER A 388 -14.57 -13.22 30.57
C SER A 388 -15.27 -14.32 31.38
N LEU A 389 -14.53 -15.33 31.81
CA LEU A 389 -15.04 -16.39 32.70
C LEU A 389 -15.45 -15.82 34.06
N VAL A 390 -14.58 -15.02 34.69
CA VAL A 390 -14.85 -14.38 36.00
C VAL A 390 -16.07 -13.46 35.94
N ASN A 391 -16.26 -12.72 34.85
CA ASN A 391 -17.42 -11.85 34.67
C ASN A 391 -18.74 -12.62 34.52
N ARG A 392 -18.69 -13.88 34.06
CA ARG A 392 -19.87 -14.76 33.93
C ARG A 392 -20.15 -15.58 35.19
N VAL A 393 -19.11 -15.82 35.98
CA VAL A 393 -19.13 -16.59 37.22
C VAL A 393 -19.85 -15.78 38.32
N THR A 394 -21.15 -16.01 38.46
CA THR A 394 -21.92 -15.66 39.68
C THR A 394 -21.79 -16.76 40.73
N VAL A 395 -22.26 -16.52 41.96
CA VAL A 395 -22.12 -17.38 43.16
C VAL A 395 -22.37 -18.88 42.93
N THR A 396 -23.11 -19.28 41.89
CA THR A 396 -23.30 -20.67 41.44
C THR A 396 -22.41 -21.04 40.24
N MET A 397 -21.50 -22.02 40.40
CA MET A 397 -20.61 -22.53 39.35
C MET A 397 -21.26 -23.65 38.54
N ASN A 398 -21.26 -23.55 37.20
CA ASN A 398 -21.58 -24.72 36.36
C ASN A 398 -20.37 -25.64 36.22
N PRO A 399 -20.55 -26.95 36.03
CA PRO A 399 -19.43 -27.88 35.81
C PRO A 399 -18.61 -27.54 34.54
N LYS A 400 -19.23 -26.89 33.55
CA LYS A 400 -18.55 -26.39 32.35
C LYS A 400 -17.56 -25.26 32.66
N ASP A 401 -17.92 -24.37 33.59
CA ASP A 401 -17.09 -23.22 33.97
C ASP A 401 -15.86 -23.67 34.77
N ILE A 402 -16.01 -24.73 35.57
CA ILE A 402 -14.90 -25.37 36.30
C ILE A 402 -13.91 -26.02 35.33
N ASN A 403 -14.40 -26.78 34.35
CA ASN A 403 -13.52 -27.38 33.32
C ASN A 403 -12.79 -26.32 32.48
N MET A 404 -13.46 -25.20 32.16
CA MET A 404 -12.82 -24.08 31.48
C MET A 404 -11.74 -23.43 32.35
N PHE A 405 -12.01 -23.25 33.65
CA PHE A 405 -11.03 -22.74 34.60
C PHE A 405 -9.78 -23.62 34.68
N ASP A 406 -9.94 -24.93 34.82
CA ASP A 406 -8.81 -25.87 34.91
C ASP A 406 -7.97 -25.92 33.63
N ASN A 407 -8.62 -25.80 32.47
CA ASN A 407 -7.94 -25.68 31.18
C ASN A 407 -7.13 -24.36 31.09
N ILE A 408 -7.76 -23.23 31.43
CA ILE A 408 -7.08 -21.92 31.46
C ILE A 408 -5.90 -21.94 32.42
N LYS A 409 -6.06 -22.50 33.62
CA LYS A 409 -5.00 -22.61 34.63
C LYS A 409 -3.82 -23.43 34.12
N SER A 410 -4.08 -24.62 33.56
CA SER A 410 -3.04 -25.52 33.06
C SER A 410 -2.29 -24.92 31.87
N ASN A 411 -3.03 -24.32 30.92
CA ASN A 411 -2.42 -23.65 29.77
C ASN A 411 -1.61 -22.44 30.18
N PHE A 412 -2.10 -21.63 31.12
CA PHE A 412 -1.38 -20.47 31.63
C PHE A 412 -0.06 -20.87 32.30
N GLN A 413 -0.06 -21.92 33.12
CA GLN A 413 1.17 -22.45 33.73
C GLN A 413 2.15 -22.98 32.68
N ARG A 414 1.66 -23.70 31.67
CA ARG A 414 2.48 -24.18 30.55
C ARG A 414 3.09 -23.02 29.76
N GLN A 415 2.32 -21.99 29.44
CA GLN A 415 2.82 -20.85 28.67
C GLN A 415 3.76 -19.97 29.49
N THR A 416 3.49 -19.76 30.77
CA THR A 416 4.39 -19.00 31.65
C THR A 416 5.74 -19.70 31.81
N SER A 417 5.74 -21.03 31.97
CA SER A 417 7.00 -21.81 32.04
C SER A 417 7.75 -21.84 30.71
N LEU A 418 7.04 -21.91 29.57
CA LEU A 418 7.63 -21.80 28.24
C LEU A 418 8.26 -20.42 28.02
N LEU A 419 7.53 -19.34 28.33
CA LEU A 419 8.02 -17.96 28.26
C LEU A 419 9.29 -17.80 29.11
N PHE A 420 9.26 -18.25 30.36
CA PHE A 420 10.40 -18.17 31.26
C PHE A 420 11.62 -18.95 30.72
N ARG A 421 11.40 -20.16 30.20
CA ARG A 421 12.47 -20.96 29.58
C ARG A 421 13.08 -20.26 28.37
N ILE A 422 12.25 -19.69 27.49
CA ILE A 422 12.74 -18.97 26.31
C ILE A 422 13.52 -17.72 26.74
N LEU A 423 12.97 -16.90 27.62
CA LEU A 423 13.62 -15.68 28.11
C LEU A 423 14.94 -16.00 28.86
N SER A 424 14.99 -17.09 29.62
CA SER A 424 16.22 -17.56 30.28
C SER A 424 17.28 -18.06 29.29
N GLY A 425 16.86 -18.61 28.15
CA GLY A 425 17.74 -19.01 27.05
C GLY A 425 18.26 -17.80 26.27
N VAL A 426 17.43 -16.78 26.05
CA VAL A 426 17.81 -15.54 25.37
C VAL A 426 18.82 -14.73 26.21
N ARG A 427 18.85 -14.91 27.54
CA ARG A 427 19.83 -14.30 28.45
C ARG A 427 21.30 -14.60 28.10
N SER A 428 21.60 -15.72 27.43
CA SER A 428 22.98 -16.09 27.08
C SER A 428 23.56 -15.24 25.94
N HIS A 429 22.69 -14.71 25.08
CA HIS A 429 23.05 -13.72 24.09
C HIS A 429 22.81 -12.34 24.70
N GLN A 430 23.80 -11.45 24.65
CA GLN A 430 23.82 -10.13 25.32
C GLN A 430 22.77 -9.12 24.77
N VAL A 431 21.52 -9.53 24.59
CA VAL A 431 20.48 -8.78 23.87
C VAL A 431 19.81 -7.71 24.74
N SER A 432 19.81 -7.85 26.07
CA SER A 432 19.37 -6.77 26.96
C SER A 432 19.88 -6.93 28.40
N PRO A 433 20.56 -5.91 28.97
CA PRO A 433 20.99 -5.94 30.37
C PRO A 433 19.78 -5.96 31.34
N HIS A 434 18.65 -5.37 30.91
CA HIS A 434 17.43 -5.26 31.71
C HIS A 434 16.60 -6.55 31.76
N LEU A 435 16.81 -7.50 30.85
CA LEU A 435 16.11 -8.80 30.86
C LEU A 435 16.45 -9.64 32.10
N ALA A 436 17.69 -9.56 32.59
CA ALA A 436 18.08 -10.24 33.82
C ALA A 436 17.27 -9.73 35.02
N GLN A 437 16.99 -8.43 35.07
CA GLN A 437 16.19 -7.81 36.12
C GLN A 437 14.72 -8.19 36.01
N LEU A 438 14.17 -8.27 34.79
CA LEU A 438 12.83 -8.78 34.54
C LEU A 438 12.68 -10.23 35.02
N LEU A 439 13.62 -11.12 34.67
CA LEU A 439 13.59 -12.51 35.09
C LEU A 439 13.64 -12.66 36.62
N LEU A 440 14.44 -11.83 37.30
CA LEU A 440 14.49 -11.79 38.76
C LEU A 440 13.17 -11.27 39.38
N ARG A 441 12.52 -10.29 38.75
CA ARG A 441 11.22 -9.78 39.20
C ARG A 441 10.09 -10.78 38.95
N ILE A 442 10.08 -11.46 37.81
CA ILE A 442 9.11 -12.50 37.47
C ILE A 442 9.30 -13.76 38.34
N ASP A 443 10.55 -14.10 38.69
CA ASP A 443 10.88 -15.20 39.62
C ASP A 443 11.04 -14.72 41.08
N TYR A 444 10.46 -13.57 41.44
CA TYR A 444 10.47 -13.11 42.82
C TYR A 444 9.72 -14.15 43.68
N ASN A 445 10.45 -14.77 44.62
CA ASN A 445 10.09 -15.95 45.43
C ASN A 445 10.33 -17.36 44.83
N LYS A 446 11.11 -17.52 43.75
CA LYS A 446 11.46 -18.83 43.15
C LYS A 446 10.27 -19.70 42.73
N TYR A 447 9.09 -19.12 42.55
CA TYR A 447 7.86 -19.88 42.25
C TYR A 447 7.99 -20.62 40.91
N LEU A 448 8.55 -19.97 39.88
CA LEU A 448 8.73 -20.56 38.56
C LEU A 448 9.94 -21.51 38.52
N THR A 449 10.99 -21.19 39.27
CA THR A 449 12.13 -22.08 39.48
C THR A 449 11.73 -23.38 40.21
N SER A 450 10.76 -23.31 41.13
CA SER A 450 10.22 -24.49 41.85
C SER A 450 9.30 -25.38 40.99
N CYS A 451 8.68 -24.83 39.94
CA CYS A 451 7.88 -25.58 38.96
C CYS A 451 8.71 -26.15 37.79
N GLY A 452 10.04 -26.19 37.90
CA GLY A 452 10.94 -26.81 36.93
C GLY A 452 11.71 -25.85 36.02
N GLY A 453 11.67 -24.53 36.27
CA GLY A 453 12.51 -23.56 35.57
C GLY A 453 13.95 -23.60 36.05
N GLN A 454 14.89 -24.17 35.28
CA GLN A 454 16.31 -24.00 35.57
C GLN A 454 16.76 -22.60 35.10
N LEU A 455 17.10 -21.73 36.05
CA LEU A 455 17.93 -20.56 35.79
C LEU A 455 19.28 -21.10 35.27
N GLY A 456 19.56 -20.93 33.98
CA GLY A 456 20.74 -21.47 33.33
C GLY A 456 21.99 -21.27 34.19
N GLY A 457 22.61 -22.38 34.60
CA GLY A 457 23.89 -22.35 35.29
C GLY A 457 24.95 -21.86 34.33
N SER A 458 25.78 -20.89 34.77
CA SER A 458 27.06 -20.64 34.13
C SER A 458 27.85 -21.94 34.09
N LYS A 459 28.17 -22.40 32.89
CA LYS A 459 29.43 -23.08 32.62
C LYS A 459 30.24 -22.22 31.68
#